data_AF-A0A2N2X2H0-F1
#
_entry.id   AF-A0A2N2X2H0-F1
#
_cell.length_a   1.000
_cell.length_b   1.000
_cell.length_c   1.000
_cell.angle_alpha   90.00
_cell.angle_beta   90.00
_cell.angle_gamma   90.00
#
_symmetry.space_group_name_H-M   'P 1'
#
loop_
_entity.id
_entity.type
_entity.pdbx_description
1 polymer ?
#
loop_
_entity_poly.entity_id
_entity_poly.type
_entity_poly.pdbx_seq_one_letter_code
_entity_poly.pdbx_strand_id
1 'polypeptide(L)'
;NGELNNKVIIEGDRLEPQFSEIPGQWGAIWLRAGSKNNSIKNTIIKNASAGIIVDSISNNSAPTLIIKNSQIYNSANFGILGRETNIYGENLVINNSGQSSLACTGGGTYNFVHSTFANFWNNSFRQNPSVLINNFFTVSNTQTVEKRDLLAANFTNCIIDGNNNIELIIDQVEGTVFNYSFKNNLLRFKEIEDPIHFIDNIFNGNPHFKSPSTNELIIGQNSDGIKKGNEQGTLLVPNDILGIIRPLPSDIGAYQHIIFN
;
A
#
# COMPACT_ATOMS: atom_id res chain seq x y z
N ASN A 1 1.94 15.11 -11.83
CA ASN A 1 0.71 15.28 -11.04
C ASN A 1 -0.46 15.51 -11.98
N GLY A 2 -1.58 14.83 -11.75
CA GLY A 2 -2.85 15.09 -12.43
C GLY A 2 -3.87 15.77 -11.52
N GLU A 3 -5.12 15.75 -11.95
CA GLU A 3 -6.29 16.25 -11.24
C GLU A 3 -7.30 15.13 -10.97
N LEU A 4 -8.26 15.33 -10.06
CA LEU A 4 -9.21 14.30 -9.66
C LEU A 4 -9.95 13.68 -10.87
N ASN A 5 -10.42 14.53 -11.77
CA ASN A 5 -11.17 14.16 -12.97
C ASN A 5 -10.28 14.04 -14.21
N ASN A 6 -8.95 14.23 -14.07
CA ASN A 6 -7.99 14.15 -15.17
C ASN A 6 -6.67 13.59 -14.64
N LYS A 7 -6.67 12.27 -14.38
CA LYS A 7 -5.52 11.56 -13.82
C LYS A 7 -4.43 11.39 -14.87
N VAL A 8 -3.18 11.50 -14.43
CA VAL A 8 -2.04 11.06 -15.26
C VAL A 8 -2.04 9.54 -15.30
N ILE A 9 -1.88 8.95 -16.49
CA ILE A 9 -1.74 7.50 -16.66
C ILE A 9 -0.29 7.20 -17.07
N ILE A 10 0.34 6.26 -16.38
CA ILE A 10 1.67 5.74 -16.68
C ILE A 10 1.52 4.24 -16.92
N GLU A 11 1.71 3.83 -18.16
CA GLU A 11 1.54 2.44 -18.63
C GLU A 11 2.54 2.11 -19.74
N GLY A 12 2.51 0.86 -20.24
CA GLY A 12 3.34 0.42 -21.34
C GLY A 12 3.00 1.09 -22.68
N ASP A 13 3.90 0.98 -23.65
CA ASP A 13 3.71 1.49 -25.02
C ASP A 13 2.76 0.64 -25.86
N ARG A 14 2.53 -0.61 -25.46
CA ARG A 14 1.56 -1.54 -26.06
C ARG A 14 0.16 -1.31 -25.52
N LEU A 15 -0.66 -0.60 -26.29
CA LEU A 15 -2.01 -0.17 -25.92
C LEU A 15 -3.13 -1.06 -26.49
N GLU A 16 -2.80 -2.18 -27.14
CA GLU A 16 -3.84 -3.08 -27.66
C GLU A 16 -4.65 -3.70 -26.49
N PRO A 17 -5.97 -3.93 -26.65
CA PRO A 17 -6.83 -4.36 -25.56
C PRO A 17 -6.33 -5.60 -24.81
N GLN A 18 -5.73 -6.57 -25.52
CA GLN A 18 -5.19 -7.78 -24.91
C GLN A 18 -3.94 -7.56 -24.03
N PHE A 19 -3.27 -6.40 -24.14
CA PHE A 19 -2.09 -6.04 -23.33
C PHE A 19 -2.43 -5.02 -22.22
N SER A 20 -3.66 -4.50 -22.21
CA SER A 20 -4.09 -3.40 -21.34
C SER A 20 -3.89 -3.65 -19.84
N GLU A 21 -3.87 -4.91 -19.40
CA GLU A 21 -3.70 -5.29 -18.00
C GLU A 21 -2.53 -6.27 -17.78
N ILE A 22 -1.65 -6.44 -18.78
CA ILE A 22 -0.53 -7.40 -18.69
C ILE A 22 0.61 -6.78 -17.88
N PRO A 23 1.05 -7.39 -16.77
CA PRO A 23 2.15 -6.87 -15.95
C PRO A 23 3.50 -6.95 -16.66
N GLY A 24 4.46 -6.11 -16.25
CA GLY A 24 5.86 -6.21 -16.71
C GLY A 24 6.16 -5.62 -18.09
N GLN A 25 5.29 -4.77 -18.64
CA GLN A 25 5.51 -4.11 -19.94
C GLN A 25 6.64 -3.05 -19.89
N TRP A 26 6.93 -2.51 -18.71
CA TRP A 26 8.02 -1.55 -18.50
C TRP A 26 8.69 -1.77 -17.13
N GLY A 27 9.79 -1.05 -16.87
CA GLY A 27 10.62 -1.26 -15.66
C GLY A 27 9.95 -0.80 -14.36
N ALA A 28 10.21 0.46 -13.99
CA ALA A 28 9.67 1.08 -12.78
C ALA A 28 9.88 2.61 -12.80
N ILE A 29 9.10 3.35 -12.03
CA ILE A 29 9.52 4.69 -11.57
C ILE A 29 10.52 4.47 -10.44
N TRP A 30 11.80 4.71 -10.71
CA TRP A 30 12.87 4.42 -9.76
C TRP A 30 13.44 5.72 -9.17
N LEU A 31 13.07 5.99 -7.92
CA LEU A 31 13.64 7.06 -7.10
C LEU A 31 14.90 6.51 -6.42
N ARG A 32 16.06 6.83 -6.99
CA ARG A 32 17.36 6.33 -6.51
C ARG A 32 17.85 7.11 -5.30
N ALA A 33 18.88 6.58 -4.63
CA ALA A 33 19.60 7.29 -3.58
C ALA A 33 19.95 8.72 -4.02
N GLY A 34 19.52 9.71 -3.23
CA GLY A 34 19.69 11.13 -3.52
C GLY A 34 18.45 11.82 -4.14
N SER A 35 17.46 11.07 -4.61
CA SER A 35 16.15 11.63 -4.96
C SER A 35 15.49 12.21 -3.71
N LYS A 36 14.97 13.44 -3.79
CA LYS A 36 14.32 14.15 -2.66
C LYS A 36 13.06 14.85 -3.14
N ASN A 37 12.11 15.06 -2.23
CA ASN A 37 10.89 15.86 -2.46
C ASN A 37 10.06 15.39 -3.67
N ASN A 38 9.96 14.08 -3.89
CA ASN A 38 9.17 13.55 -5.01
C ASN A 38 7.69 13.53 -4.63
N SER A 39 6.84 13.94 -5.56
CA SER A 39 5.39 13.93 -5.37
C SER A 39 4.67 13.29 -6.55
N ILE A 40 3.78 12.36 -6.26
CA ILE A 40 2.87 11.74 -7.23
C ILE A 40 1.44 11.98 -6.75
N LYS A 41 0.64 12.69 -7.54
CA LYS A 41 -0.75 12.99 -7.19
C LYS A 41 -1.69 12.72 -8.35
N ASN A 42 -2.85 12.11 -8.07
CA ASN A 42 -3.90 11.82 -9.06
C ASN A 42 -3.33 11.08 -10.27
N THR A 43 -2.73 9.92 -10.03
CA THR A 43 -2.01 9.16 -11.05
C THR A 43 -2.40 7.70 -11.01
N ILE A 44 -2.59 7.08 -12.17
CA ILE A 44 -2.74 5.64 -12.35
C ILE A 44 -1.43 5.12 -12.93
N ILE A 45 -0.77 4.22 -12.21
CA ILE A 45 0.46 3.54 -12.64
C ILE A 45 0.09 2.09 -12.86
N LYS A 46 0.32 1.54 -14.06
CA LYS A 46 0.00 0.14 -14.31
C LYS A 46 0.98 -0.59 -15.20
N ASN A 47 0.94 -1.92 -15.13
CA ASN A 47 1.63 -2.83 -16.03
C ASN A 47 3.17 -2.78 -15.93
N ALA A 48 3.71 -2.33 -14.81
CA ALA A 48 5.15 -2.23 -14.58
C ALA A 48 5.75 -3.58 -14.12
N SER A 49 7.08 -3.70 -14.17
CA SER A 49 7.79 -4.78 -13.47
C SER A 49 7.78 -4.53 -11.96
N ALA A 50 8.01 -3.28 -11.55
CA ALA A 50 7.61 -2.76 -10.24
C ALA A 50 7.02 -1.37 -10.44
N GLY A 51 5.89 -1.02 -9.81
CA GLY A 51 5.25 0.28 -10.02
C GLY A 51 6.18 1.44 -9.65
N ILE A 52 6.64 1.44 -8.40
CA ILE A 52 7.61 2.42 -7.88
C ILE A 52 8.67 1.71 -7.04
N ILE A 53 9.94 2.03 -7.28
CA ILE A 53 11.05 1.64 -6.41
C ILE A 53 11.59 2.91 -5.75
N VAL A 54 11.69 2.91 -4.42
CA VAL A 54 12.19 4.05 -3.66
C VAL A 54 13.37 3.61 -2.80
N ASP A 55 14.55 4.09 -3.17
CA ASP A 55 15.80 3.89 -2.44
C ASP A 55 16.16 5.15 -1.69
N SER A 56 16.54 5.01 -0.43
CA SER A 56 17.20 6.09 0.30
C SER A 56 18.35 5.52 1.13
N ILE A 57 19.34 6.36 1.37
CA ILE A 57 20.51 6.10 2.21
C ILE A 57 20.67 7.19 3.27
N SER A 58 19.67 8.07 3.41
CA SER A 58 19.74 9.26 4.25
C SER A 58 18.59 9.31 5.24
N ASN A 59 18.93 9.61 6.50
CA ASN A 59 18.01 10.02 7.56
C ASN A 59 17.41 11.40 7.25
N ASN A 60 16.58 11.48 6.21
CA ASN A 60 15.84 12.71 5.91
C ASN A 60 14.60 12.78 6.79
N SER A 61 14.44 13.90 7.50
CA SER A 61 13.22 14.21 8.24
C SER A 61 11.99 14.37 7.31
N ALA A 62 12.22 14.67 6.03
CA ALA A 62 11.17 14.78 5.02
C ALA A 62 11.01 13.50 4.19
N PRO A 63 9.78 13.15 3.76
CA PRO A 63 9.54 12.01 2.87
C PRO A 63 10.30 12.11 1.54
N THR A 64 10.91 11.00 1.13
CA THR A 64 11.48 10.83 -0.22
C THR A 64 10.37 10.83 -1.26
N LEU A 65 9.23 10.20 -0.95
CA LEU A 65 8.03 10.15 -1.78
C LEU A 65 6.78 10.53 -0.99
N ILE A 66 6.03 11.48 -1.52
CA ILE A 66 4.66 11.77 -1.13
C ILE A 66 3.74 11.32 -2.27
N ILE A 67 2.86 10.35 -2.01
CA ILE A 67 1.92 9.84 -3.01
C ILE A 67 0.47 10.01 -2.54
N LYS A 68 -0.37 10.69 -3.33
CA LYS A 68 -1.73 11.04 -2.93
C LYS A 68 -2.77 10.78 -4.03
N ASN A 69 -3.92 10.21 -3.67
CA ASN A 69 -5.04 9.98 -4.59
C ASN A 69 -4.64 9.19 -5.86
N SER A 70 -3.80 8.18 -5.70
CA SER A 70 -3.17 7.48 -6.82
C SER A 70 -3.43 5.99 -6.73
N GLN A 71 -3.34 5.32 -7.88
CA GLN A 71 -3.59 3.90 -8.01
C GLN A 71 -2.42 3.20 -8.70
N ILE A 72 -2.05 2.01 -8.22
CA ILE A 72 -0.97 1.21 -8.77
C ILE A 72 -1.48 -0.21 -9.01
N TYR A 73 -1.49 -0.66 -10.26
CA TYR A 73 -2.11 -1.92 -10.64
C TYR A 73 -1.19 -2.79 -11.50
N ASN A 74 -1.40 -4.11 -11.44
CA ASN A 74 -0.79 -5.10 -12.34
C ASN A 74 0.74 -4.98 -12.40
N SER A 75 1.41 -5.12 -11.26
CA SER A 75 2.87 -5.10 -11.20
C SER A 75 3.42 -6.53 -11.26
N ALA A 76 4.43 -6.80 -12.10
CA ALA A 76 4.98 -8.16 -12.20
C ALA A 76 5.64 -8.63 -10.90
N ASN A 77 6.20 -7.69 -10.13
CA ASN A 77 6.78 -7.94 -8.82
C ASN A 77 6.06 -7.13 -7.74
N PHE A 78 6.39 -5.83 -7.60
CA PHE A 78 5.92 -5.00 -6.50
C PHE A 78 5.11 -3.81 -6.99
N GLY A 79 4.02 -3.46 -6.31
CA GLY A 79 3.37 -2.18 -6.54
C GLY A 79 4.28 -1.03 -6.11
N ILE A 80 4.67 -1.02 -4.83
CA ILE A 80 5.75 -0.18 -4.30
C ILE A 80 6.77 -1.05 -3.56
N LEU A 81 8.04 -0.89 -3.92
CA LEU A 81 9.19 -1.41 -3.18
C LEU A 81 9.96 -0.26 -2.54
N GLY A 82 9.78 -0.06 -1.23
CA GLY A 82 10.58 0.84 -0.42
C GLY A 82 11.78 0.11 0.21
N ARG A 83 12.96 0.71 0.09
CA ARG A 83 14.22 0.19 0.65
C ARG A 83 14.89 1.27 1.48
N GLU A 84 14.92 1.09 2.81
CA GLU A 84 15.53 2.03 3.76
C GLU A 84 15.09 3.49 3.49
N THR A 85 13.78 3.73 3.37
CA THR A 85 13.25 4.99 2.81
C THR A 85 12.13 5.62 3.61
N ASN A 86 11.74 6.84 3.23
CA ASN A 86 10.65 7.60 3.82
C ASN A 86 9.52 7.80 2.80
N ILE A 87 8.38 7.15 3.01
CA ILE A 87 7.20 7.23 2.13
C ILE A 87 5.98 7.67 2.93
N TYR A 88 5.28 8.68 2.42
CA TYR A 88 4.00 9.13 2.94
C TYR A 88 2.91 8.98 1.89
N GLY A 89 1.82 8.29 2.23
CA GLY A 89 0.70 8.01 1.33
C GLY A 89 -0.68 8.36 1.89
N GLU A 90 -1.53 8.94 1.04
CA GLU A 90 -2.95 9.21 1.33
C GLU A 90 -3.83 8.76 0.17
N ASN A 91 -4.97 8.13 0.43
CA ASN A 91 -5.87 7.67 -0.64
C ASN A 91 -5.10 6.91 -1.74
N LEU A 92 -4.21 6.01 -1.33
CA LEU A 92 -3.42 5.18 -2.22
C LEU A 92 -4.10 3.83 -2.36
N VAL A 93 -4.22 3.35 -3.60
CA VAL A 93 -4.75 2.02 -3.90
C VAL A 93 -3.68 1.23 -4.63
N ILE A 94 -3.37 0.04 -4.15
CA ILE A 94 -2.46 -0.88 -4.84
C ILE A 94 -3.11 -2.25 -4.94
N ASN A 95 -3.03 -2.88 -6.11
CA ASN A 95 -3.54 -4.23 -6.34
C ASN A 95 -2.70 -5.02 -7.34
N ASN A 96 -2.93 -6.34 -7.34
CA ASN A 96 -2.51 -7.27 -8.38
C ASN A 96 -1.00 -7.22 -8.66
N SER A 97 -0.21 -7.63 -7.66
CA SER A 97 1.25 -7.63 -7.72
C SER A 97 1.80 -9.05 -7.56
N GLY A 98 2.71 -9.49 -8.43
CA GLY A 98 3.24 -10.87 -8.39
C GLY A 98 4.03 -11.23 -7.12
N GLN A 99 4.48 -10.22 -6.36
CA GLN A 99 5.05 -10.34 -5.03
C GLN A 99 4.14 -9.63 -4.01
N SER A 100 4.54 -8.46 -3.51
CA SER A 100 3.75 -7.65 -2.58
C SER A 100 3.23 -6.38 -3.25
N SER A 101 2.03 -5.96 -2.89
CA SER A 101 1.51 -4.65 -3.30
C SER A 101 2.34 -3.53 -2.67
N LEU A 102 2.70 -3.68 -1.39
CA LEU A 102 3.61 -2.78 -0.69
C LEU A 102 4.68 -3.59 0.05
N ALA A 103 5.95 -3.33 -0.24
CA ALA A 103 7.07 -3.87 0.50
C ALA A 103 7.88 -2.72 1.11
N CYS A 104 7.87 -2.63 2.44
CA CYS A 104 8.64 -1.70 3.26
C CYS A 104 9.84 -2.45 3.82
N THR A 105 10.96 -2.45 3.11
CA THR A 105 12.10 -3.32 3.40
C THR A 105 13.32 -2.55 3.89
N GLY A 106 14.12 -3.19 4.75
CA GLY A 106 15.34 -2.60 5.28
C GLY A 106 15.12 -1.35 6.13
N GLY A 107 14.02 -1.30 6.87
CA GLY A 107 13.70 -0.19 7.75
C GLY A 107 13.24 1.06 7.00
N GLY A 108 13.26 2.20 7.68
CA GLY A 108 12.77 3.48 7.17
C GLY A 108 11.56 4.03 7.93
N THR A 109 10.77 4.86 7.24
CA THR A 109 9.62 5.58 7.79
C THR A 109 8.46 5.52 6.78
N TYR A 110 7.38 4.85 7.14
CA TYR A 110 6.25 4.61 6.26
C TYR A 110 4.96 5.05 6.97
N ASN A 111 4.20 5.94 6.35
CA ASN A 111 2.97 6.44 6.93
C ASN A 111 1.87 6.45 5.86
N PHE A 112 0.79 5.75 6.14
CA PHE A 112 -0.34 5.62 5.22
C PHE A 112 -1.65 5.91 5.92
N VAL A 113 -2.46 6.77 5.30
CA VAL A 113 -3.78 7.13 5.79
C VAL A 113 -4.82 6.89 4.70
N HIS A 114 -5.92 6.25 5.06
CA HIS A 114 -7.03 5.99 4.12
C HIS A 114 -6.56 5.32 2.83
N SER A 115 -5.79 4.24 2.93
CA SER A 115 -5.22 3.54 1.78
C SER A 115 -5.68 2.09 1.69
N THR A 116 -5.72 1.51 0.50
CA THR A 116 -6.11 0.12 0.26
C THR A 116 -4.95 -0.61 -0.40
N PHE A 117 -4.34 -1.53 0.34
CA PHE A 117 -3.29 -2.43 -0.15
C PHE A 117 -3.88 -3.82 -0.31
N ALA A 118 -4.40 -4.09 -1.49
CA ALA A 118 -4.96 -5.39 -1.82
C ALA A 118 -3.95 -6.21 -2.65
N ASN A 119 -4.04 -7.53 -2.67
CA ASN A 119 -3.33 -8.31 -3.68
C ASN A 119 -4.13 -9.55 -4.12
N PHE A 120 -4.86 -9.40 -5.23
CA PHE A 120 -5.63 -10.48 -5.85
C PHE A 120 -4.96 -11.07 -7.09
N TRP A 121 -3.62 -11.16 -7.06
CA TRP A 121 -2.83 -11.78 -8.11
C TRP A 121 -3.19 -13.25 -8.32
N ASN A 122 -3.39 -13.63 -9.58
CA ASN A 122 -3.79 -14.98 -9.98
C ASN A 122 -2.93 -15.59 -11.10
N ASN A 123 -1.90 -14.89 -11.60
CA ASN A 123 -1.04 -15.43 -12.67
C ASN A 123 -0.02 -16.46 -12.15
N SER A 124 0.21 -16.54 -10.84
CA SER A 124 1.09 -17.52 -10.19
C SER A 124 0.81 -17.60 -8.67
N PHE A 125 1.45 -18.57 -8.00
CA PHE A 125 1.45 -18.61 -6.54
C PHE A 125 2.30 -17.46 -5.96
N ARG A 126 1.74 -16.72 -5.01
CA ARG A 126 2.48 -15.70 -4.25
C ARG A 126 3.09 -16.30 -2.99
N GLN A 127 4.39 -16.05 -2.81
CA GLN A 127 5.09 -16.37 -1.56
C GLN A 127 4.99 -15.23 -0.53
N ASN A 128 4.75 -14.00 -1.02
CA ASN A 128 4.75 -12.79 -0.20
C ASN A 128 3.32 -12.28 0.05
N PRO A 129 3.08 -11.62 1.20
CA PRO A 129 1.80 -11.00 1.53
C PRO A 129 1.56 -9.73 0.71
N SER A 130 0.35 -9.16 0.79
CA SER A 130 0.04 -7.86 0.21
C SER A 130 0.92 -6.75 0.76
N VAL A 131 1.15 -6.76 2.08
CA VAL A 131 2.04 -5.83 2.78
C VAL A 131 3.12 -6.59 3.53
N LEU A 132 4.38 -6.33 3.17
CA LEU A 132 5.57 -6.84 3.85
C LEU A 132 6.31 -5.68 4.52
N ILE A 133 6.62 -5.81 5.80
CA ILE A 133 7.42 -4.83 6.56
C ILE A 133 8.58 -5.57 7.20
N ASN A 134 9.82 -5.11 6.97
CA ASN A 134 10.99 -5.63 7.67
C ASN A 134 12.05 -4.55 7.90
N ASN A 135 13.03 -4.87 8.73
CA ASN A 135 14.14 -3.97 9.08
C ASN A 135 15.50 -4.49 8.60
N PHE A 136 15.54 -5.37 7.61
CA PHE A 136 16.80 -5.98 7.19
C PHE A 136 16.89 -6.28 5.70
N PHE A 137 18.12 -6.48 5.25
CA PHE A 137 18.46 -7.04 3.94
C PHE A 137 19.31 -8.30 4.11
N THR A 138 19.07 -9.30 3.27
CA THR A 138 19.95 -10.47 3.17
C THR A 138 20.96 -10.24 2.07
N VAL A 139 22.25 -10.22 2.43
CA VAL A 139 23.33 -10.12 1.45
C VAL A 139 23.55 -11.50 0.82
N SER A 140 23.25 -11.61 -0.48
CA SER A 140 23.14 -12.87 -1.24
C SER A 140 24.37 -13.78 -1.18
N ASN A 141 25.55 -13.23 -0.89
CA ASN A 141 26.81 -13.97 -0.98
C ASN A 141 27.30 -14.54 0.36
N THR A 142 26.72 -14.09 1.49
CA THR A 142 27.23 -14.44 2.83
C THR A 142 26.14 -14.89 3.80
N GLN A 143 24.86 -14.83 3.41
CA GLN A 143 23.70 -14.97 4.32
C GLN A 143 23.78 -14.01 5.53
N THR A 144 24.59 -12.96 5.44
CA THR A 144 24.69 -11.95 6.49
C THR A 144 23.48 -11.03 6.39
N VAL A 145 22.87 -10.78 7.54
CA VAL A 145 21.71 -9.89 7.67
C VAL A 145 22.21 -8.50 8.02
N GLU A 146 22.01 -7.55 7.12
CA GLU A 146 22.20 -6.14 7.42
C GLU A 146 20.91 -5.55 7.97
N LYS A 147 20.92 -5.18 9.25
CA LYS A 147 19.79 -4.55 9.92
C LYS A 147 19.84 -3.02 9.81
N ARG A 148 18.66 -2.41 9.85
CA ARG A 148 18.41 -0.96 9.84
C ARG A 148 17.32 -0.63 10.85
N ASP A 149 17.17 0.65 11.18
CA ASP A 149 16.07 1.11 12.02
C ASP A 149 14.78 1.24 11.20
N LEU A 150 13.69 0.64 11.69
CA LEU A 150 12.34 0.99 11.26
C LEU A 150 11.81 2.05 12.23
N LEU A 151 11.93 3.31 11.84
CA LEU A 151 11.55 4.45 12.67
C LEU A 151 10.03 4.60 12.79
N ALA A 152 9.29 4.23 11.74
CA ALA A 152 7.83 4.14 11.76
C ALA A 152 7.30 3.25 10.63
N ALA A 153 6.25 2.49 10.91
CA ALA A 153 5.35 1.91 9.92
C ALA A 153 3.91 2.08 10.41
N ASN A 154 3.31 3.23 10.11
CA ASN A 154 2.01 3.64 10.62
C ASN A 154 0.94 3.50 9.54
N PHE A 155 -0.14 2.78 9.86
CA PHE A 155 -1.30 2.59 9.00
C PHE A 155 -2.56 3.00 9.76
N THR A 156 -3.27 4.00 9.24
CA THR A 156 -4.52 4.49 9.83
C THR A 156 -5.64 4.47 8.80
N ASN A 157 -6.77 3.86 9.13
CA ASN A 157 -7.93 3.74 8.25
C ASN A 157 -7.63 3.03 6.92
N CYS A 158 -6.73 2.05 6.94
CA CYS A 158 -6.33 1.29 5.76
C CYS A 158 -7.02 -0.06 5.66
N ILE A 159 -7.12 -0.59 4.44
CA ILE A 159 -7.48 -1.98 4.18
C ILE A 159 -6.23 -2.72 3.71
N ILE A 160 -5.93 -3.87 4.32
CA ILE A 160 -4.93 -4.83 3.85
C ILE A 160 -5.62 -6.18 3.65
N ASP A 161 -5.77 -6.61 2.40
CA ASP A 161 -6.50 -7.84 2.06
C ASP A 161 -5.97 -8.48 0.76
N GLY A 162 -6.42 -9.67 0.42
CA GLY A 162 -6.00 -10.37 -0.79
C GLY A 162 -6.47 -11.83 -0.77
N ASN A 163 -5.92 -12.62 -1.66
CA ASN A 163 -6.30 -14.03 -1.84
C ASN A 163 -5.47 -15.05 -1.03
N ASN A 164 -4.54 -14.61 -0.18
CA ASN A 164 -3.86 -15.45 0.81
C ASN A 164 -4.55 -15.34 2.19
N ASN A 165 -4.31 -16.33 3.05
CA ASN A 165 -4.84 -16.34 4.43
C ASN A 165 -4.24 -15.23 5.31
N ILE A 166 -3.01 -14.80 5.02
CA ILE A 166 -2.29 -13.75 5.74
C ILE A 166 -1.74 -12.78 4.69
N GLU A 167 -2.12 -11.51 4.79
CA GLU A 167 -1.76 -10.46 3.82
C GLU A 167 -0.97 -9.32 4.42
N LEU A 168 -0.64 -9.43 5.70
CA LEU A 168 0.31 -8.57 6.40
C LEU A 168 1.36 -9.45 7.08
N ILE A 169 2.63 -9.20 6.80
CA ILE A 169 3.76 -9.78 7.55
C ILE A 169 4.64 -8.65 8.05
N ILE A 170 5.00 -8.75 9.33
CA ILE A 170 5.94 -7.88 10.03
C ILE A 170 7.09 -8.80 10.45
N ASP A 171 8.25 -8.62 9.82
CA ASP A 171 9.41 -9.49 9.96
C ASP A 171 10.57 -8.70 10.56
N GLN A 172 10.80 -8.88 11.86
CA GLN A 172 11.78 -8.13 12.63
C GLN A 172 13.02 -8.97 12.93
N VAL A 173 14.18 -8.37 12.71
CA VAL A 173 15.45 -8.82 13.27
C VAL A 173 15.81 -7.93 14.45
N GLU A 174 16.05 -8.52 15.62
CA GLU A 174 16.27 -7.78 16.86
C GLU A 174 17.56 -6.92 16.86
N GLY A 175 17.58 -5.93 17.75
CA GLY A 175 18.74 -5.08 18.02
C GLY A 175 18.84 -3.83 17.13
N THR A 176 17.73 -3.38 16.56
CA THR A 176 17.53 -2.02 16.02
C THR A 176 16.17 -1.49 16.46
N VAL A 177 15.92 -0.19 16.24
CA VAL A 177 14.59 0.40 16.45
C VAL A 177 13.59 -0.26 15.49
N PHE A 178 12.42 -0.62 16.01
CA PHE A 178 11.35 -1.24 15.22
C PHE A 178 9.98 -0.75 15.67
N ASN A 179 9.57 0.41 15.17
CA ASN A 179 8.31 1.04 15.54
C ASN A 179 7.27 0.87 14.42
N TYR A 180 6.08 0.39 14.77
CA TYR A 180 4.95 0.27 13.86
C TYR A 180 3.64 0.52 14.60
N SER A 181 2.59 0.91 13.88
CA SER A 181 1.27 1.11 14.47
C SER A 181 0.18 0.91 13.43
N PHE A 182 -0.83 0.12 13.78
CA PHE A 182 -2.02 -0.12 12.99
C PHE A 182 -3.23 0.37 13.78
N LYS A 183 -3.88 1.42 13.30
CA LYS A 183 -5.07 2.01 13.94
C LYS A 183 -6.31 2.02 13.03
N ASN A 184 -7.43 1.49 13.51
CA ASN A 184 -8.71 1.50 12.79
C ASN A 184 -8.61 0.95 11.35
N ASN A 185 -7.92 -0.17 11.17
CA ASN A 185 -7.74 -0.81 9.87
C ASN A 185 -8.63 -2.06 9.73
N LEU A 186 -8.82 -2.49 8.48
CA LEU A 186 -9.38 -3.80 8.15
C LEU A 186 -8.24 -4.68 7.62
N LEU A 187 -7.89 -5.73 8.37
CA LEU A 187 -6.66 -6.49 8.16
C LEU A 187 -6.92 -7.98 7.97
N ARG A 188 -6.55 -8.53 6.81
CA ARG A 188 -6.35 -9.97 6.64
C ARG A 188 -5.02 -10.37 7.27
N PHE A 189 -5.08 -10.76 8.53
CA PHE A 189 -3.90 -10.96 9.37
C PHE A 189 -4.12 -12.10 10.34
N LYS A 190 -3.02 -12.71 10.78
CA LYS A 190 -3.05 -13.66 11.90
C LYS A 190 -3.22 -12.85 13.18
N GLU A 191 -4.37 -13.00 13.84
CA GLU A 191 -4.63 -12.30 15.10
C GLU A 191 -3.53 -12.60 16.13
N ILE A 192 -3.04 -11.53 16.76
CA ILE A 192 -2.03 -11.54 17.82
C ILE A 192 -2.53 -10.59 18.91
N GLU A 193 -2.35 -10.96 20.18
CA GLU A 193 -2.67 -10.10 21.32
C GLU A 193 -1.56 -9.05 21.49
N ASP A 194 -1.67 -7.95 20.75
CA ASP A 194 -0.76 -6.81 20.82
C ASP A 194 -1.55 -5.48 20.74
N PRO A 195 -2.20 -5.09 21.86
CA PRO A 195 -3.03 -3.90 21.90
C PRO A 195 -2.23 -2.59 21.82
N ILE A 196 -0.90 -2.65 21.90
CA ILE A 196 -0.03 -1.47 21.82
C ILE A 196 0.15 -1.08 20.35
N HIS A 197 0.47 -2.05 19.50
CA HIS A 197 0.69 -1.78 18.08
C HIS A 197 -0.56 -1.91 17.22
N PHE A 198 -1.58 -2.66 17.67
CA PHE A 198 -2.84 -2.84 16.97
C PHE A 198 -4.01 -2.27 17.77
N ILE A 199 -4.50 -1.10 17.37
CA ILE A 199 -5.54 -0.35 18.08
C ILE A 199 -6.80 -0.30 17.20
N ASP A 200 -7.94 -0.78 17.73
CA ASP A 200 -9.26 -0.71 17.09
C ASP A 200 -9.32 -1.28 15.65
N ASN A 201 -8.50 -2.30 15.35
CA ASN A 201 -8.51 -2.96 14.04
C ASN A 201 -9.59 -4.04 13.96
N ILE A 202 -10.09 -4.27 12.75
CA ILE A 202 -10.96 -5.39 12.40
C ILE A 202 -10.11 -6.44 11.71
N PHE A 203 -9.93 -7.58 12.36
CA PHE A 203 -9.18 -8.70 11.80
C PHE A 203 -10.11 -9.62 11.02
N ASN A 204 -9.70 -9.98 9.80
CA ASN A 204 -10.37 -10.95 8.94
C ASN A 204 -11.84 -10.65 8.63
N GLY A 205 -12.23 -9.37 8.69
CA GLY A 205 -13.53 -8.90 8.21
C GLY A 205 -13.62 -8.84 6.69
N ASN A 206 -14.83 -8.75 6.18
CA ASN A 206 -15.12 -8.67 4.76
C ASN A 206 -15.04 -7.21 4.25
N PRO A 207 -14.10 -6.88 3.34
CA PRO A 207 -14.08 -5.55 2.72
C PRO A 207 -15.22 -5.36 1.72
N HIS A 208 -15.81 -6.43 1.19
CA HIS A 208 -16.86 -6.40 0.17
C HIS A 208 -16.46 -5.52 -1.03
N PHE A 209 -15.32 -5.85 -1.66
CA PHE A 209 -14.86 -5.16 -2.88
C PHE A 209 -15.79 -5.45 -4.06
N LYS A 210 -16.00 -4.45 -4.93
CA LYS A 210 -16.84 -4.57 -6.12
C LYS A 210 -16.34 -5.63 -7.10
N SER A 211 -15.08 -5.54 -7.52
CA SER A 211 -14.46 -6.55 -8.38
C SER A 211 -12.93 -6.49 -8.25
N PRO A 212 -12.34 -7.20 -7.27
CA PRO A 212 -10.90 -7.13 -7.02
C PRO A 212 -10.05 -7.72 -8.16
N SER A 213 -10.58 -8.66 -8.95
CA SER A 213 -9.89 -9.23 -10.12
C SER A 213 -9.74 -8.25 -11.28
N THR A 214 -10.56 -7.19 -11.31
CA THR A 214 -10.50 -6.12 -12.32
C THR A 214 -10.05 -4.77 -11.72
N ASN A 215 -9.38 -4.80 -10.56
CA ASN A 215 -8.90 -3.62 -9.84
C ASN A 215 -9.99 -2.65 -9.33
N GLU A 216 -11.26 -3.07 -9.31
CA GLU A 216 -12.36 -2.28 -8.74
C GLU A 216 -12.47 -2.53 -7.23
N LEU A 217 -11.63 -1.84 -6.46
CA LEU A 217 -11.51 -1.97 -5.01
C LEU A 217 -12.37 -1.02 -4.18
N ILE A 218 -13.40 -0.42 -4.80
CA ILE A 218 -14.42 0.28 -4.03
C ILE A 218 -15.20 -0.74 -3.20
N ILE A 219 -15.46 -0.40 -1.93
CA ILE A 219 -16.18 -1.27 -1.00
C ILE A 219 -17.70 -1.10 -1.16
N GLY A 220 -18.46 -2.14 -0.91
CA GLY A 220 -19.93 -2.12 -1.00
C GLY A 220 -20.61 -2.04 0.38
N GLN A 221 -21.95 -1.99 0.38
CA GLN A 221 -22.78 -1.84 1.58
C GLN A 221 -22.64 -2.95 2.66
N ASN A 222 -22.12 -4.12 2.29
CA ASN A 222 -21.87 -5.24 3.21
C ASN A 222 -20.42 -5.27 3.75
N SER A 223 -19.67 -4.18 3.62
CA SER A 223 -18.31 -4.09 4.13
C SER A 223 -18.29 -3.89 5.64
N ASP A 224 -17.45 -4.67 6.34
CA ASP A 224 -17.24 -4.52 7.78
C ASP A 224 -16.50 -3.22 8.13
N GLY A 225 -15.89 -2.56 7.13
CA GLY A 225 -15.16 -1.30 7.30
C GLY A 225 -16.03 -0.04 7.32
N ILE A 226 -17.34 -0.15 7.13
CA ILE A 226 -18.25 1.01 7.05
C ILE A 226 -18.35 1.72 8.41
N LYS A 227 -18.11 3.04 8.42
CA LYS A 227 -18.12 3.89 9.63
C LYS A 227 -17.25 3.35 10.78
N LYS A 228 -16.09 2.77 10.46
CA LYS A 228 -15.11 2.25 11.43
C LYS A 228 -13.77 3.00 11.44
N GLY A 229 -13.64 4.02 10.59
CA GLY A 229 -12.43 4.83 10.50
C GLY A 229 -12.22 5.73 11.71
N ASN A 230 -10.96 5.93 12.04
CA ASN A 230 -10.47 6.89 13.02
C ASN A 230 -10.77 8.34 12.61
N GLU A 231 -11.37 9.11 13.51
CA GLU A 231 -11.72 10.52 13.28
C GLU A 231 -10.51 11.41 12.93
N GLN A 232 -9.35 11.22 13.58
CA GLN A 232 -8.16 12.02 13.29
C GLN A 232 -7.61 11.72 11.89
N GLY A 233 -7.66 10.44 11.48
CA GLY A 233 -7.32 10.04 10.11
C GLY A 233 -8.26 10.67 9.07
N THR A 234 -9.56 10.73 9.38
CA THR A 234 -10.56 11.37 8.52
C THR A 234 -10.35 12.89 8.42
N LEU A 235 -10.03 13.56 9.53
CA LEU A 235 -9.74 15.01 9.51
C LEU A 235 -8.50 15.36 8.68
N LEU A 236 -7.51 14.46 8.65
CA LEU A 236 -6.31 14.61 7.81
C LEU A 236 -6.61 14.37 6.33
N VAL A 237 -7.48 13.41 6.01
CA VAL A 237 -7.85 13.03 4.64
C VAL A 237 -9.39 13.05 4.49
N PRO A 238 -10.02 14.24 4.39
CA PRO A 238 -11.48 14.39 4.51
C PRO A 238 -12.27 13.94 3.28
N ASN A 239 -11.60 13.74 2.15
CA ASN A 239 -12.21 13.24 0.92
C ASN A 239 -11.60 11.89 0.56
N ASP A 240 -12.38 11.01 -0.05
CA ASP A 240 -11.88 9.77 -0.61
C ASP A 240 -11.14 9.99 -1.95
N ILE A 241 -10.62 8.91 -2.55
CA ILE A 241 -9.86 8.98 -3.81
C ILE A 241 -10.70 9.45 -5.01
N LEU A 242 -12.03 9.44 -4.89
CA LEU A 242 -12.98 9.93 -5.90
C LEU A 242 -13.49 11.34 -5.56
N GLY A 243 -13.00 11.95 -4.48
CA GLY A 243 -13.37 13.30 -4.05
C GLY A 243 -14.67 13.35 -3.25
N ILE A 244 -15.20 12.22 -2.80
CA ILE A 244 -16.40 12.16 -1.96
C ILE A 244 -16.01 12.50 -0.52
N ILE A 245 -16.75 13.43 0.09
CA ILE A 245 -16.56 13.81 1.50
C ILE A 245 -16.84 12.60 2.38
N ARG A 246 -15.92 12.32 3.30
CA ARG A 246 -16.06 11.25 4.29
C ARG A 246 -16.93 11.70 5.46
N PRO A 247 -17.89 10.88 5.94
CA PRO A 247 -18.61 11.14 7.17
C PRO A 247 -17.69 10.91 8.39
N LEU A 248 -18.16 11.27 9.58
CA LEU A 248 -17.50 10.96 10.85
C LEU A 248 -18.44 10.07 11.69
N PRO A 249 -18.07 8.81 12.00
CA PRO A 249 -16.87 8.09 11.54
C PRO A 249 -16.91 7.76 10.04
N SER A 250 -15.75 7.75 9.38
CA SER A 250 -15.62 7.44 7.95
C SER A 250 -15.55 5.93 7.69
N ASP A 251 -15.73 5.51 6.45
CA ASP A 251 -15.36 4.15 6.06
C ASP A 251 -13.83 3.96 6.01
N ILE A 252 -13.37 2.76 6.37
CA ILE A 252 -11.96 2.34 6.26
C ILE A 252 -11.61 2.16 4.78
N GLY A 253 -10.39 2.55 4.39
CA GLY A 253 -9.84 2.41 3.05
C GLY A 253 -9.88 3.68 2.21
N ALA A 254 -9.43 3.56 0.96
CA ALA A 254 -9.29 4.67 0.03
C ALA A 254 -10.60 5.21 -0.56
N TYR A 255 -11.70 4.48 -0.40
CA TYR A 255 -13.01 4.80 -0.97
C TYR A 255 -14.07 4.95 0.13
N GLN A 256 -15.13 5.72 -0.14
CA GLN A 256 -16.41 5.53 0.53
C GLN A 256 -17.21 4.40 -0.12
N HIS A 257 -18.03 3.72 0.68
CA HIS A 257 -18.85 2.64 0.16
C HIS A 257 -19.89 3.14 -0.85
N ILE A 258 -20.24 2.24 -1.77
CA ILE A 258 -21.38 2.42 -2.68
C ILE A 258 -22.32 1.23 -2.58
N ILE A 259 -23.47 1.33 -3.23
CA ILE A 259 -24.35 0.19 -3.44
C ILE A 259 -24.06 -0.39 -4.82
N PHE A 260 -23.73 -1.67 -4.87
CA PHE A 260 -23.67 -2.45 -6.11
C PHE A 260 -24.33 -3.82 -5.90
N ASN A 261 -24.74 -4.41 -7.03
CA ASN A 261 -25.37 -5.73 -7.10
C ASN A 261 -24.32 -6.83 -7.26
#